data_AF-A0A932IMA6-F1
#
_entry.id   AF-A0A932IMA6-F1
#
_cell.length_a   1.000
_cell.length_b   1.000
_cell.length_c   1.000
_cell.angle_alpha   90.00
_cell.angle_beta   90.00
_cell.angle_gamma   90.00
#
_symmetry.space_group_name_H-M   'P 1'
#
loop_
_entity.id
_entity.type
_entity.pdbx_description
1 polymer ?
#
loop_
_entity_poly.entity_id
_entity_poly.type
_entity_poly.pdbx_seq_one_letter_code
_entity_poly.pdbx_strand_id
1 'polypeptide(L)'
;RRQSVDVTAKCDNCHGQLSMHGANRTDEGQVCVICHNPNATDIGRRPADHTVTATFDGKKEESIDFKRMIHGIHGAAKREVPYTVWGFGNTEHVFGPEEVTFPGILNNCTACHVGSAYTLPLVDGVLGSTIDTDPSAATKAQATTTALQEPADDLNISPTAAVCSACHDSDLAKTHMRQNGGSFAVLQDNIE
;
A
#
# COMPACT_ATOMS: atom_id res chain seq x y z
N ARG A 1 5.82 13.48 14.86
CA ARG A 1 5.11 12.91 13.67
C ARG A 1 3.70 13.50 13.68
N ARG A 2 3.20 14.03 12.55
CA ARG A 2 1.81 14.55 12.45
C ARG A 2 0.85 13.36 12.49
N GLN A 3 -0.23 13.46 13.28
CA GLN A 3 -1.32 12.49 13.24
C GLN A 3 -2.12 12.72 11.95
N SER A 4 -2.13 11.74 11.05
CA SER A 4 -2.86 11.83 9.78
C SER A 4 -4.27 11.23 9.87
N VAL A 5 -4.44 10.24 10.74
CA VAL A 5 -5.68 9.51 11.00
C VAL A 5 -5.80 9.24 12.50
N ASP A 6 -7.02 9.08 12.98
CA ASP A 6 -7.33 8.67 14.36
C ASP A 6 -8.21 7.42 14.27
N VAL A 7 -7.71 6.27 14.73
CA VAL A 7 -8.42 4.99 14.53
C VAL A 7 -9.78 5.02 15.22
N THR A 8 -9.81 5.41 16.49
CA THR A 8 -11.04 5.45 17.29
C THR A 8 -12.06 6.47 16.79
N ALA A 9 -11.60 7.63 16.31
CA ALA A 9 -12.50 8.68 15.85
C ALA A 9 -12.90 8.55 14.38
N LYS A 10 -12.22 7.71 13.58
CA LYS A 10 -12.40 7.61 12.12
C LYS A 10 -12.71 6.19 11.68
N CYS A 11 -11.80 5.25 11.90
CA CYS A 11 -11.92 3.87 11.45
C CYS A 11 -13.06 3.14 12.16
N ASP A 12 -13.17 3.32 13.48
CA ASP A 12 -14.14 2.59 14.32
C ASP A 12 -15.58 3.04 14.11
N ASN A 13 -15.81 4.17 13.43
CA ASN A 13 -17.15 4.54 12.97
C ASN A 13 -17.77 3.51 12.01
N CYS A 14 -16.94 2.73 11.30
CA CYS A 14 -17.37 1.64 10.43
C CYS A 14 -16.95 0.27 10.95
N HIS A 15 -15.75 0.17 11.55
CA HIS A 15 -15.19 -1.11 11.98
C HIS A 15 -15.58 -1.52 13.42
N GLY A 16 -16.15 -0.60 14.22
CA GLY A 16 -16.48 -0.82 15.64
C GLY A 16 -15.23 -0.87 16.51
N GLN A 17 -14.42 -1.91 16.32
CA GLN A 17 -13.05 -2.00 16.80
C GLN A 17 -12.21 -2.65 15.70
N LEU A 18 -11.37 -1.88 15.04
CA LEU A 18 -10.52 -2.41 13.97
C LEU A 18 -9.44 -3.35 14.53
N SER A 19 -9.61 -4.66 14.30
CA SER A 19 -8.66 -5.70 14.70
C SER A 19 -8.43 -6.73 13.60
N MET A 20 -7.39 -6.51 12.78
CA MET A 20 -7.07 -7.40 11.64
C MET A 20 -6.14 -8.56 11.99
N HIS A 21 -5.43 -8.48 13.13
CA HIS A 21 -4.43 -9.47 13.54
C HIS A 21 -4.63 -10.00 14.96
N GLY A 22 -5.79 -9.72 15.57
CA GLY A 22 -6.11 -10.04 16.96
C GLY A 22 -5.23 -9.31 18.00
N ALA A 23 -5.58 -9.47 19.28
CA ALA A 23 -4.86 -8.93 20.44
C ALA A 23 -4.79 -7.38 20.50
N ASN A 24 -3.81 -6.84 21.23
CA ASN A 24 -3.70 -5.43 21.64
C ASN A 24 -3.23 -4.47 20.51
N ARG A 25 -3.42 -4.85 19.23
CA ARG A 25 -3.03 -4.06 18.05
C ARG A 25 -4.25 -3.36 17.44
N THR A 26 -5.06 -2.78 18.31
CA THR A 26 -6.30 -2.06 17.98
C THR A 26 -6.13 -0.60 18.35
N ASP A 27 -7.00 0.26 17.82
CA ASP A 27 -7.29 1.60 18.36
C ASP A 27 -6.14 2.63 18.27
N GLU A 28 -4.96 2.26 17.77
CA GLU A 28 -3.81 3.14 17.60
C GLU A 28 -3.15 2.96 16.22
N GLY A 29 -3.28 3.97 15.37
CA GLY A 29 -2.73 3.97 14.01
C GLY A 29 -1.20 3.87 13.99
N GLN A 30 -0.54 4.37 15.04
CA GLN A 30 0.91 4.29 15.20
C GLN A 30 1.39 2.84 15.30
N VAL A 31 0.55 1.91 15.77
CA VAL A 31 0.88 0.48 15.84
C VAL A 31 0.83 -0.16 14.46
N CYS A 32 -0.13 0.23 13.61
CA CYS A 32 -0.26 -0.30 12.25
C CYS A 32 1.00 -0.01 11.42
N VAL A 33 1.47 1.24 11.47
CA VAL A 33 2.59 1.73 10.65
C VAL A 33 3.97 1.25 11.10
N ILE A 34 4.06 0.45 12.18
CA ILE A 34 5.32 -0.24 12.52
C ILE A 34 5.60 -1.32 11.48
N CYS A 35 4.56 -2.08 11.11
CA CYS A 35 4.67 -3.16 10.13
C CYS A 35 4.25 -2.69 8.73
N HIS A 36 3.18 -1.91 8.64
CA HIS A 36 2.68 -1.34 7.38
C HIS A 36 3.40 -0.02 7.09
N ASN A 37 4.72 -0.11 6.92
CA ASN A 37 5.60 1.02 6.71
C ASN A 37 6.00 1.15 5.22
N PRO A 38 6.64 2.24 4.80
CA PRO A 38 6.97 2.49 3.40
C PRO A 38 7.85 1.42 2.74
N ASN A 39 8.71 0.74 3.51
CA ASN A 39 9.64 -0.28 3.02
C ASN A 39 9.06 -1.70 3.10
N ALA A 40 7.79 -1.84 3.48
CA ALA A 40 7.18 -3.14 3.71
C ALA A 40 6.36 -3.62 2.51
N THR A 41 6.63 -4.85 2.08
CA THR A 41 5.83 -5.58 1.09
C THR A 41 5.32 -6.90 1.68
N ASP A 42 4.38 -7.54 1.00
CA ASP A 42 3.88 -8.86 1.36
C ASP A 42 4.75 -10.02 0.84
N ILE A 43 5.95 -9.76 0.31
CA ILE A 43 6.82 -10.79 -0.31
C ILE A 43 7.04 -11.99 0.62
N GLY A 44 7.20 -11.76 1.92
CA GLY A 44 7.39 -12.82 2.92
C GLY A 44 6.21 -13.80 3.02
N ARG A 45 5.00 -13.39 2.60
CA ARG A 45 3.74 -14.16 2.70
C ARG A 45 3.31 -14.81 1.38
N ARG A 46 3.80 -14.31 0.24
CA ARG A 46 3.46 -14.84 -1.09
C ARG A 46 4.04 -16.23 -1.37
N PRO A 47 3.45 -17.01 -2.28
CA PRO A 47 4.08 -18.24 -2.79
C PRO A 47 5.37 -17.94 -3.55
N ALA A 48 6.26 -18.92 -3.65
CA ALA A 48 7.56 -18.77 -4.33
C ALA A 48 7.42 -18.58 -5.85
N ASP A 49 6.38 -19.16 -6.44
CA ASP A 49 5.94 -18.91 -7.81
C ASP A 49 4.90 -17.79 -7.82
N HIS A 50 5.03 -16.84 -8.75
CA HIS A 50 4.16 -15.67 -8.88
C HIS A 50 3.36 -15.64 -10.19
N THR A 51 3.19 -16.79 -10.85
CA THR A 51 2.30 -16.91 -12.01
C THR A 51 0.85 -16.53 -11.64
N VAL A 52 0.01 -16.15 -12.61
CA VAL A 52 -1.43 -15.91 -12.37
C VAL A 52 -2.16 -17.15 -11.84
N THR A 53 -1.55 -18.33 -12.02
CA THR A 53 -2.00 -19.60 -11.41
C THR A 53 -1.59 -19.74 -9.94
N ALA A 54 -0.56 -19.03 -9.50
CA ALA A 54 -0.07 -19.03 -8.13
C ALA A 54 -0.52 -17.80 -7.32
N THR A 55 -0.81 -16.67 -7.96
CA THR A 55 -1.31 -15.43 -7.36
C THR A 55 -2.32 -14.78 -8.30
N PHE A 56 -3.40 -14.19 -7.81
CA PHE A 56 -4.40 -13.52 -8.64
C PHE A 56 -3.81 -12.37 -9.48
N ASP A 57 -2.85 -11.63 -8.91
CA ASP A 57 -2.26 -10.43 -9.52
C ASP A 57 -0.98 -10.69 -10.32
N GLY A 58 -0.44 -11.91 -10.28
CA GLY A 58 0.79 -12.28 -10.97
C GLY A 58 2.04 -11.57 -10.45
N LYS A 59 2.01 -11.01 -9.23
CA LYS A 59 3.10 -10.18 -8.71
C LYS A 59 4.03 -10.97 -7.79
N LYS A 60 5.33 -10.64 -7.89
CA LYS A 60 6.36 -11.07 -6.92
C LYS A 60 6.02 -10.57 -5.51
N GLU A 61 5.54 -9.34 -5.41
CA GLU A 61 5.16 -8.66 -4.17
C GLU A 61 4.20 -7.50 -4.43
N GLU A 62 3.48 -7.10 -3.39
CA GLU A 62 2.69 -5.86 -3.33
C GLU A 62 3.07 -5.08 -2.06
N SER A 63 3.10 -3.76 -2.19
CA SER A 63 3.39 -2.87 -1.07
C SER A 63 2.31 -2.97 -0.02
N ILE A 64 2.68 -3.14 1.25
CA ILE A 64 1.74 -3.10 2.38
C ILE A 64 1.88 -1.82 3.20
N ASP A 65 2.50 -0.79 2.62
CA ASP A 65 2.60 0.54 3.22
C ASP A 65 1.20 1.08 3.53
N PHE A 66 0.99 1.51 4.78
CA PHE A 66 -0.32 1.89 5.29
C PHE A 66 -1.03 2.94 4.42
N LYS A 67 -0.30 3.95 3.91
CA LYS A 67 -0.90 5.01 3.07
C LYS A 67 -1.44 4.48 1.75
N ARG A 68 -0.85 3.41 1.22
CA ARG A 68 -1.25 2.78 -0.04
C ARG A 68 -2.28 1.68 0.19
N MET A 69 -2.04 0.82 1.17
CA MET A 69 -2.91 -0.31 1.48
C MET A 69 -4.33 0.12 1.84
N ILE A 70 -4.49 1.11 2.72
CA ILE A 70 -5.82 1.57 3.16
C ILE A 70 -6.60 2.18 1.98
N HIS A 71 -5.93 2.96 1.13
CA HIS A 71 -6.55 3.49 -0.08
C HIS A 71 -6.85 2.38 -1.09
N GLY A 72 -5.98 1.41 -1.29
CA GLY A 72 -6.17 0.28 -2.21
C GLY A 72 -7.38 -0.58 -1.85
N ILE A 73 -7.53 -0.90 -0.55
CA ILE A 73 -8.65 -1.69 -0.02
C ILE A 73 -9.98 -0.93 -0.18
N HIS A 74 -10.06 0.31 0.31
CA HIS A 74 -11.31 1.07 0.27
C HIS A 74 -11.63 1.63 -1.12
N GLY A 75 -10.61 1.82 -1.95
CA GLY A 75 -10.70 2.25 -3.34
C GLY A 75 -10.95 1.11 -4.33
N ALA A 76 -11.18 -0.12 -3.87
CA ALA A 76 -11.32 -1.31 -4.72
C ALA A 76 -12.33 -1.13 -5.88
N ALA A 77 -13.46 -0.47 -5.64
CA ALA A 77 -14.46 -0.19 -6.68
C ALA A 77 -14.03 0.84 -7.74
N LYS A 78 -12.96 1.61 -7.47
CA LYS A 78 -12.40 2.62 -8.39
C LYS A 78 -11.22 2.08 -9.21
N ARG A 79 -10.56 1.04 -8.71
CA ARG A 79 -9.39 0.42 -9.34
C ARG A 79 -9.78 -0.40 -10.57
N GLU A 80 -8.92 -0.39 -11.58
CA GLU A 80 -9.02 -1.30 -12.74
C GLU A 80 -8.44 -2.68 -12.40
N VAL A 81 -7.40 -2.72 -11.56
CA VAL A 81 -6.78 -3.96 -11.09
C VAL A 81 -7.03 -4.10 -9.59
N PRO A 82 -7.66 -5.20 -9.12
CA PRO A 82 -7.86 -5.45 -7.70
C PRO A 82 -6.58 -5.28 -6.89
N TYR A 83 -6.72 -4.75 -5.68
CA TYR A 83 -5.60 -4.69 -4.75
C TYR A 83 -5.47 -6.05 -4.07
N THR A 84 -4.42 -6.82 -4.40
CA THR A 84 -4.22 -8.17 -3.88
C THR A 84 -3.04 -8.19 -2.93
N VAL A 85 -3.24 -8.71 -1.72
CA VAL A 85 -2.18 -8.84 -0.71
C VAL A 85 -2.24 -10.19 -0.02
N TRP A 86 -1.08 -10.66 0.42
CA TRP A 86 -0.94 -11.91 1.16
C TRP A 86 -0.73 -11.65 2.66
N GLY A 87 -1.66 -12.17 3.47
CA GLY A 87 -1.70 -11.97 4.92
C GLY A 87 -1.00 -13.07 5.73
N PHE A 88 -1.21 -13.03 7.06
CA PHE A 88 -0.79 -14.12 7.94
C PHE A 88 -1.49 -15.42 7.57
N GLY A 89 -0.79 -16.55 7.77
CA GLY A 89 -1.26 -17.85 7.27
C GLY A 89 -1.00 -18.06 5.77
N ASN A 90 -0.28 -17.15 5.12
CA ASN A 90 0.00 -17.18 3.67
C ASN A 90 -1.31 -17.30 2.89
N THR A 91 -2.28 -16.44 3.24
CA THR A 91 -3.60 -16.41 2.62
C THR A 91 -3.71 -15.21 1.71
N GLU A 92 -4.21 -15.43 0.50
CA GLU A 92 -4.49 -14.38 -0.47
C GLU A 92 -5.76 -13.62 -0.12
N HIS A 93 -5.70 -12.30 -0.19
CA HIS A 93 -6.85 -11.40 -0.07
C HIS A 93 -6.95 -10.53 -1.31
N VAL A 94 -8.03 -10.68 -2.09
CA VAL A 94 -8.28 -9.93 -3.32
C VAL A 94 -9.33 -8.86 -3.04
N PHE A 95 -8.90 -7.60 -2.99
CA PHE A 95 -9.80 -6.45 -2.79
C PHE A 95 -10.23 -5.89 -4.15
N GLY A 96 -11.33 -6.43 -4.68
CA GLY A 96 -12.01 -5.97 -5.89
C GLY A 96 -13.44 -5.48 -5.61
N PRO A 97 -14.16 -4.99 -6.65
CA PRO A 97 -15.51 -4.44 -6.51
C PRO A 97 -16.54 -5.45 -5.97
N GLU A 98 -16.27 -6.75 -6.08
CA GLU A 98 -17.15 -7.84 -5.65
C GLU A 98 -16.90 -8.26 -4.18
N GLU A 99 -15.74 -7.92 -3.61
CA GLU A 99 -15.33 -8.39 -2.26
C GLU A 99 -15.54 -7.29 -1.20
N VAL A 100 -14.91 -6.13 -1.40
CA VAL A 100 -14.93 -5.01 -0.44
C VAL A 100 -15.26 -3.74 -1.18
N THR A 101 -16.32 -3.07 -0.72
CA THR A 101 -16.67 -1.71 -1.17
C THR A 101 -16.67 -0.77 0.02
N PHE A 102 -16.26 0.48 -0.22
CA PHE A 102 -16.37 1.52 0.79
C PHE A 102 -17.84 1.90 0.97
N PRO A 103 -18.42 1.78 2.18
CA PRO A 103 -19.86 2.02 2.39
C PRO A 103 -20.25 3.50 2.30
N GLY A 104 -19.27 4.40 2.37
CA GLY A 104 -19.47 5.85 2.30
C GLY A 104 -19.15 6.45 0.93
N ILE A 105 -18.96 7.76 0.92
CA ILE A 105 -18.54 8.49 -0.27
C ILE A 105 -17.02 8.42 -0.39
N LEU A 106 -16.49 7.70 -1.39
CA LEU A 106 -15.06 7.41 -1.52
C LEU A 106 -14.16 8.67 -1.56
N ASN A 107 -14.63 9.76 -2.16
CA ASN A 107 -13.87 11.03 -2.20
C ASN A 107 -14.07 11.92 -0.97
N ASN A 108 -14.79 11.47 0.06
CA ASN A 108 -14.87 12.17 1.33
C ASN A 108 -13.63 11.84 2.19
N CYS A 109 -12.53 12.54 1.95
CA CYS A 109 -11.26 12.34 2.65
C CYS A 109 -11.39 12.44 4.18
N THR A 110 -12.35 13.23 4.68
CA THR A 110 -12.56 13.45 6.12
C THR A 110 -13.20 12.26 6.83
N ALA A 111 -13.66 11.25 6.08
CA ALA A 111 -14.10 9.97 6.64
C ALA A 111 -12.95 9.27 7.39
N CYS A 112 -11.72 9.39 6.89
CA CYS A 112 -10.53 8.75 7.48
C CYS A 112 -9.51 9.76 8.02
N HIS A 113 -9.30 10.89 7.35
CA HIS A 113 -8.28 11.85 7.72
C HIS A 113 -8.75 12.85 8.79
N VAL A 114 -7.81 13.31 9.62
CA VAL A 114 -8.03 14.39 10.60
C VAL A 114 -7.50 15.73 10.08
N GLY A 115 -8.17 16.82 10.43
CA GLY A 115 -7.79 18.17 10.01
C GLY A 115 -7.58 18.27 8.50
N SER A 116 -6.45 18.85 8.08
CA SER A 116 -6.01 18.93 6.68
C SER A 116 -4.99 17.85 6.30
N ALA A 117 -4.97 16.68 6.96
CA ALA A 117 -3.94 15.67 6.71
C ALA A 117 -4.05 14.98 5.33
N TYR A 118 -5.12 15.25 4.58
CA TYR A 118 -5.35 14.75 3.22
C TYR A 118 -4.88 15.71 2.12
N THR A 119 -4.35 16.89 2.47
CA THR A 119 -3.96 17.91 1.48
C THR A 119 -2.54 17.69 0.96
N LEU A 120 -2.31 18.14 -0.28
CA LEU A 120 -0.97 18.26 -0.87
C LEU A 120 -0.44 19.70 -0.74
N PRO A 121 0.89 19.92 -0.81
CA PRO A 121 1.94 18.91 -0.91
C PRO A 121 2.06 18.06 0.36
N LEU A 122 2.61 16.85 0.22
CA LEU A 122 2.96 16.04 1.39
C LEU A 122 4.04 16.76 2.20
N VAL A 123 4.13 16.45 3.49
CA VAL A 123 5.21 16.97 4.33
C VAL A 123 6.57 16.41 3.87
N ASP A 124 7.62 17.20 4.02
CA ASP A 124 8.98 16.78 3.67
C ASP A 124 9.38 15.50 4.44
N GLY A 125 10.14 14.63 3.77
CA GLY A 125 10.65 13.39 4.33
C GLY A 125 9.64 12.22 4.36
N VAL A 126 8.48 12.34 3.71
CA VAL A 126 7.64 11.17 3.43
C VAL A 126 8.35 10.29 2.40
N LEU A 127 8.59 9.03 2.76
CA LEU A 127 9.23 8.05 1.89
C LEU A 127 8.29 7.54 0.79
N GLY A 128 8.87 7.07 -0.31
CA GLY A 128 8.18 6.33 -1.35
C GLY A 128 7.63 5.01 -0.81
N SER A 129 6.73 4.36 -1.54
CA SER A 129 6.24 3.03 -1.17
C SER A 129 6.99 1.98 -1.99
N THR A 130 7.66 1.06 -1.31
CA THR A 130 8.40 -0.04 -1.95
C THR A 130 7.46 -0.98 -2.68
N ILE A 131 7.84 -1.32 -3.91
CA ILE A 131 7.11 -2.25 -4.78
C ILE A 131 7.98 -3.41 -5.27
N ASP A 132 9.29 -3.30 -5.11
CA ASP A 132 10.24 -4.35 -5.45
C ASP A 132 11.41 -4.32 -4.46
N THR A 133 11.53 -5.37 -3.65
CA THR A 133 12.56 -5.53 -2.59
C THR A 133 13.78 -6.33 -3.03
N ASP A 134 13.78 -6.85 -4.26
CA ASP A 134 14.96 -7.44 -4.90
C ASP A 134 14.79 -7.27 -6.42
N PRO A 135 15.11 -6.10 -6.98
CA PRO A 135 14.90 -5.83 -8.40
C PRO A 135 15.72 -6.72 -9.33
N SER A 136 16.73 -7.41 -8.81
CA SER A 136 17.54 -8.37 -9.55
C SER A 136 16.85 -9.72 -9.73
N ALA A 137 15.88 -10.04 -8.85
CA ALA A 137 15.09 -11.26 -8.88
C ALA A 137 13.80 -11.06 -9.68
N ALA A 138 13.58 -11.89 -10.70
CA ALA A 138 12.30 -11.88 -11.41
C ALA A 138 11.20 -12.49 -10.55
N THR A 139 11.49 -13.51 -9.73
CA THR A 139 10.51 -14.22 -8.89
C THR A 139 10.89 -14.23 -7.42
N LYS A 140 9.93 -14.51 -6.52
CA LYS A 140 10.22 -14.68 -5.09
C LYS A 140 11.23 -15.81 -4.85
N ALA A 141 11.17 -16.90 -5.61
CA ALA A 141 12.11 -18.02 -5.48
C ALA A 141 13.58 -17.63 -5.78
N GLN A 142 13.80 -16.57 -6.56
CA GLN A 142 15.12 -16.04 -6.88
C GLN A 142 15.61 -14.99 -5.87
N ALA A 143 14.69 -14.42 -5.09
CA ALA A 143 15.02 -13.37 -4.13
C ALA A 143 15.94 -13.92 -3.02
N THR A 144 16.98 -13.14 -2.69
CA THR A 144 17.95 -13.55 -1.67
C THR A 144 17.69 -12.87 -0.34
N THR A 145 17.99 -13.53 0.78
CA THR A 145 17.81 -12.91 2.11
C THR A 145 18.64 -11.64 2.29
N THR A 146 19.76 -11.52 1.57
CA THR A 146 20.62 -10.33 1.61
C THR A 146 19.99 -9.17 0.85
N ALA A 147 19.48 -9.40 -0.36
CA ALA A 147 18.83 -8.37 -1.16
C ALA A 147 17.57 -7.83 -0.47
N LEU A 148 16.72 -8.72 0.06
CA LEU A 148 15.52 -8.36 0.82
C LEU A 148 15.77 -7.54 2.10
N GLN A 149 17.02 -7.37 2.52
CA GLN A 149 17.42 -6.61 3.71
C GLN A 149 18.11 -5.29 3.36
N GLU A 150 18.18 -4.90 2.09
CA GLU A 150 18.89 -3.70 1.64
C GLU A 150 17.97 -2.66 1.01
N PRO A 151 17.29 -1.81 1.82
CA PRO A 151 16.32 -0.85 1.31
C PRO A 151 16.87 0.21 0.34
N ALA A 152 18.20 0.36 0.22
CA ALA A 152 18.79 1.33 -0.69
C ALA A 152 18.67 0.91 -2.17
N ASP A 153 18.51 -0.39 -2.47
CA ASP A 153 18.33 -0.90 -3.83
C ASP A 153 16.86 -1.15 -4.22
N ASP A 154 15.94 -1.09 -3.25
CA ASP A 154 14.50 -1.21 -3.45
C ASP A 154 13.96 -0.21 -4.50
N LEU A 155 13.07 -0.69 -5.37
CA LEU A 155 12.30 0.19 -6.25
C LEU A 155 11.02 0.64 -5.57
N ASN A 156 10.78 1.94 -5.67
CA ASN A 156 9.70 2.64 -4.98
C ASN A 156 8.79 3.38 -5.96
N ILE A 157 7.54 3.57 -5.56
CA ILE A 157 6.65 4.59 -6.11
C ILE A 157 6.84 5.87 -5.27
N SER A 158 7.06 7.01 -5.93
CA SER A 158 7.19 8.32 -5.26
C SER A 158 5.99 8.62 -4.33
N PRO A 159 6.18 9.37 -3.22
CA PRO A 159 5.18 9.52 -2.16
C PRO A 159 3.78 9.94 -2.64
N THR A 160 3.72 10.96 -3.49
CA THR A 160 2.45 11.47 -4.04
C THR A 160 1.84 10.49 -5.05
N ALA A 161 2.65 9.90 -5.94
CA ALA A 161 2.13 8.91 -6.88
C ALA A 161 1.65 7.64 -6.18
N ALA A 162 2.25 7.25 -5.06
CA ALA A 162 1.88 6.07 -4.29
C ALA A 162 0.47 6.20 -3.70
N VAL A 163 0.11 7.37 -3.17
CA VAL A 163 -1.23 7.62 -2.62
C VAL A 163 -2.30 7.75 -3.71
N CYS A 164 -2.00 8.42 -4.83
CA CYS A 164 -2.95 8.59 -5.92
C CYS A 164 -3.21 7.28 -6.66
N SER A 165 -2.15 6.53 -6.99
CA SER A 165 -2.24 5.26 -7.72
C SER A 165 -2.76 4.09 -6.88
N ALA A 166 -2.97 4.29 -5.58
CA ALA A 166 -3.67 3.33 -4.74
C ALA A 166 -5.16 3.21 -5.14
N CYS A 167 -5.78 4.28 -5.65
CA CYS A 167 -7.15 4.23 -6.20
C CYS A 167 -7.19 4.44 -7.72
N HIS A 168 -6.25 5.19 -8.28
CA HIS A 168 -6.17 5.54 -9.70
C HIS A 168 -5.05 4.79 -10.40
N ASP A 169 -5.29 3.54 -10.73
CA ASP A 169 -4.27 2.61 -11.25
C ASP A 169 -4.27 2.42 -12.76
N SER A 170 -5.13 3.14 -13.49
CA SER A 170 -5.14 3.12 -14.95
C SER A 170 -3.86 3.68 -15.57
N ASP A 171 -3.52 3.21 -16.77
CA ASP A 171 -2.32 3.66 -17.48
C ASP A 171 -2.33 5.16 -17.80
N LEU A 172 -3.51 5.71 -18.10
CA LEU A 172 -3.69 7.15 -18.30
C LEU A 172 -3.40 7.92 -17.01
N ALA A 173 -3.93 7.46 -15.88
CA ALA A 173 -3.69 8.12 -14.59
C ALA A 173 -2.22 8.06 -14.20
N LYS A 174 -1.56 6.90 -14.34
CA LYS A 174 -0.13 6.76 -14.07
C LYS A 174 0.73 7.62 -15.00
N THR A 175 0.35 7.73 -16.28
CA THR A 175 1.05 8.62 -17.24
C THR A 175 0.93 10.08 -16.84
N HIS A 176 -0.27 10.53 -16.46
CA HIS A 176 -0.48 11.87 -15.92
C HIS A 176 0.38 12.13 -14.67
N MET A 177 0.45 11.17 -13.74
CA MET A 177 1.29 11.30 -12.54
C MET A 177 2.77 11.45 -12.92
N ARG A 178 3.28 10.66 -13.89
CA ARG A 178 4.67 10.79 -14.38
C ARG A 178 4.97 12.16 -14.99
N GLN A 179 4.02 12.72 -15.74
CA GLN A 179 4.16 14.07 -16.32
C GLN A 179 4.25 15.17 -15.25
N ASN A 180 3.81 14.89 -14.03
CA ASN A 180 3.81 15.82 -12.89
C ASN A 180 4.84 15.41 -11.82
N GLY A 181 5.93 14.74 -12.21
CA GLY A 181 7.04 14.39 -11.32
C GLY A 181 6.89 13.06 -10.56
N GLY A 182 5.80 12.31 -10.75
CA GLY A 182 5.60 11.03 -10.10
C GLY A 182 6.48 9.91 -10.69
N SER A 183 7.21 9.18 -9.87
CA SER A 183 7.94 7.96 -10.27
C SER A 183 7.23 6.70 -9.79
N PHE A 184 7.35 5.60 -10.56
CA PHE A 184 6.71 4.29 -10.28
C PHE A 184 7.68 3.13 -10.10
N ALA A 185 8.97 3.37 -10.29
CA ALA A 185 10.05 2.40 -10.11
C ALA A 185 11.35 3.20 -10.04
N VAL A 186 11.73 3.64 -8.84
CA VAL A 186 12.91 4.47 -8.61
C VAL A 186 13.51 4.16 -7.24
N LEU A 187 14.84 4.29 -7.10
CA LEU A 187 15.51 4.18 -5.80
C LEU A 187 15.05 5.31 -4.87
N GLN A 188 14.99 5.04 -3.57
CA GLN A 188 14.51 6.02 -2.58
C GLN A 188 15.31 7.34 -2.60
N ASP A 189 16.62 7.27 -2.83
CA ASP A 189 17.51 8.46 -2.90
C ASP A 189 17.32 9.29 -4.18
N ASN A 190 16.64 8.73 -5.18
CA ASN A 190 16.37 9.37 -6.47
C ASN A 190 14.93 9.88 -6.59
N ILE A 191 14.16 9.87 -5.50
CA ILE A 191 12.82 10.46 -5.44
C ILE A 191 12.97 11.97 -5.25
N GLU A 192 12.42 12.74 -6.20
CA GLU A 192 12.28 14.21 -6.12
C GLU A 192 11.18 14.66 -5.17
#